data_AF-A0A5N6UQE3-F1
#
_entry.id   AF-A0A5N6UQE3-F1
#
_cell.length_a   1.000
_cell.length_b   1.000
_cell.length_c   1.000
_cell.angle_alpha   90.00
_cell.angle_beta   90.00
_cell.angle_gamma   90.00
#
_symmetry.space_group_name_H-M   'P 1'
#
loop_
_entity.id
_entity.type
_entity.pdbx_description
1 polymer ?
#
loop_
_entity_poly.entity_id
_entity_poly.type
_entity_poly.pdbx_seq_one_letter_code
_entity_poly.pdbx_strand_id
1 'polypeptide(L)'
;MEGITNVRHAELQDLALCQQIPSRLRGLNVRHGDINRSKFLVRDSKAVLIDFESTLVCDTNTLLQGLEDLRSRLQNSSGRG
;
A
#
# COMPACT_ATOMS: atom_id res chain seq x y z
N MET A 1 -4.12 -19.78 12.90
CA MET A 1 -3.98 -18.39 12.39
C MET A 1 -3.04 -18.47 11.21
N GLU A 2 -3.55 -18.34 9.99
CA GLU A 2 -2.76 -18.45 8.77
C GLU A 2 -2.00 -17.12 8.57
N GLY A 3 -0.85 -17.00 9.23
CA GLY A 3 0.04 -15.86 9.05
C GLY A 3 0.78 -15.97 7.71
N ILE A 4 0.94 -14.85 7.01
CA ILE A 4 1.80 -14.83 5.83
C ILE A 4 3.24 -15.07 6.31
N THR A 5 3.79 -16.26 6.06
CA THR A 5 5.16 -16.62 6.45
C THR A 5 6.16 -16.10 5.43
N ASN A 6 7.39 -15.80 5.89
CA ASN A 6 8.47 -15.23 5.08
C ASN A 6 8.13 -13.87 4.44
N VAL A 7 7.55 -12.97 5.24
CA VAL A 7 7.26 -11.60 4.83
C VAL A 7 8.12 -10.62 5.61
N ARG A 8 8.51 -9.54 4.95
CA ARG A 8 9.17 -8.38 5.56
C ARG A 8 8.36 -7.14 5.27
N HIS A 9 8.48 -6.11 6.10
CA HIS A 9 7.91 -4.81 5.75
C HIS A 9 8.59 -4.24 4.50
N ALA A 10 7.81 -3.55 3.66
CA ALA A 10 8.35 -2.90 2.49
C ALA A 10 9.39 -1.83 2.88
N GLU A 11 10.46 -1.75 2.11
CA GLU A 11 11.47 -0.72 2.23
C GLU A 11 11.39 0.25 1.04
N LEU A 12 12.17 1.34 1.08
CA LEU A 12 12.21 2.30 -0.02
C LEU A 12 12.65 1.67 -1.34
N GLN A 13 13.50 0.64 -1.29
CA GLN A 13 13.88 -0.16 -2.45
C GLN A 13 12.71 -0.94 -3.07
N ASP A 14 11.68 -1.27 -2.28
CA ASP A 14 10.48 -1.98 -2.75
C ASP A 14 9.41 -1.02 -3.26
N LEU A 15 9.68 0.29 -3.32
CA LEU A 15 8.74 1.30 -3.83
C LEU A 15 8.17 0.93 -5.20
N ALA A 16 9.01 0.40 -6.09
CA ALA A 16 8.57 -0.04 -7.42
C ALA A 16 7.53 -1.18 -7.34
N LEU A 17 7.68 -2.10 -6.40
CA LEU A 17 6.74 -3.18 -6.15
C LEU A 17 5.45 -2.63 -5.53
N CYS A 18 5.57 -1.73 -4.55
CA CYS A 18 4.44 -1.11 -3.87
C CYS A 18 3.59 -0.25 -4.81
N GLN A 19 4.19 0.41 -5.81
CA GLN A 19 3.45 1.20 -6.81
C GLN A 19 2.47 0.36 -7.66
N GLN A 20 2.70 -0.94 -7.78
CA GLN A 20 1.78 -1.83 -8.48
C GLN A 20 0.46 -2.04 -7.72
N ILE A 21 0.46 -1.91 -6.39
CA ILE A 21 -0.73 -2.11 -5.56
C ILE A 21 -1.79 -1.04 -5.84
N PRO A 22 -1.54 0.28 -5.72
CA PRO A 22 -2.55 1.30 -6.03
C PRO A 22 -3.02 1.22 -7.48
N SER A 23 -2.16 0.80 -8.39
CA SER A 23 -2.53 0.57 -9.80
C SER A 23 -3.59 -0.53 -9.94
N ARG A 24 -3.49 -1.61 -9.15
CA ARG A 24 -4.52 -2.66 -9.05
C ARG A 24 -5.78 -2.19 -8.33
N LEU A 25 -5.64 -1.45 -7.23
CA LEU A 25 -6.77 -0.90 -6.49
C LEU A 25 -7.60 0.07 -7.35
N ARG A 26 -6.95 0.83 -8.23
CA ARG A 26 -7.62 1.67 -9.23
C ARG A 26 -8.54 0.88 -10.15
N GLY A 27 -8.08 -0.29 -10.63
CA GLY A 27 -8.91 -1.17 -11.46
C GLY A 27 -10.16 -1.70 -10.74
N LEU A 28 -10.18 -1.60 -9.41
CA LEU A 28 -11.28 -2.01 -8.55
C LEU A 28 -12.10 -0.82 -8.00
N ASN A 29 -11.77 0.43 -8.37
CA ASN A 29 -12.37 1.66 -7.84
C ASN A 29 -12.36 1.74 -6.30
N VAL A 30 -11.30 1.24 -5.66
CA VAL A 30 -11.13 1.31 -4.20
C VAL A 30 -9.83 2.00 -3.83
N ARG A 31 -9.85 2.72 -2.71
CA ARG A 31 -8.68 3.36 -2.11
C ARG A 31 -8.51 2.86 -0.70
N HIS A 32 -7.29 2.46 -0.35
CA HIS A 32 -6.95 2.18 1.03
C HIS A 32 -6.80 3.51 1.79
N GLY A 33 -7.59 3.72 2.85
CA GLY A 33 -7.60 4.95 3.63
C GLY A 33 -6.32 5.18 4.42
N ASP A 34 -5.65 4.10 4.83
CA ASP A 34 -4.41 4.13 5.61
C ASP A 34 -3.24 3.47 4.85
N ILE A 35 -2.67 4.18 3.87
CA ILE A 35 -1.49 3.71 3.13
C ILE A 35 -0.24 4.13 3.91
N ASN A 36 0.41 3.17 4.59
CA ASN A 36 1.67 3.38 5.29
C ASN A 36 2.60 2.17 5.09
N ARG A 37 3.92 2.36 5.15
CA ARG A 37 4.96 1.31 5.06
C ARG A 37 4.65 0.08 5.90
N SER A 38 4.12 0.26 7.11
CA SER A 38 3.76 -0.83 8.01
C SER A 38 2.67 -1.75 7.45
N LYS A 39 1.81 -1.24 6.56
CA LYS A 39 0.75 -1.99 5.88
C LYS A 39 1.24 -2.67 4.59
N PHE A 40 2.43 -2.33 4.09
CA PHE A 40 3.03 -3.02 2.96
C PHE A 40 3.99 -4.10 3.44
N LEU A 41 3.72 -5.31 3.02
CA LEU A 41 4.58 -6.47 3.19
C LEU A 41 5.19 -6.84 1.84
N VAL A 42 6.42 -7.33 1.84
CA VAL A 42 7.08 -7.87 0.67
C VAL A 42 7.34 -9.35 0.91
N ARG A 43 6.93 -10.16 -0.05
CA ARG A 43 7.13 -11.61 -0.09
C ARG A 43 7.60 -12.00 -1.47
N ASP A 44 8.76 -12.66 -1.57
CA ASP A 44 9.25 -13.22 -2.83
C ASP A 44 9.22 -12.18 -3.99
N SER A 45 9.71 -10.97 -3.70
CA SER A 45 9.71 -9.83 -4.64
C SER A 45 8.32 -9.35 -5.08
N LYS A 46 7.27 -9.63 -4.30
CA LYS A 46 5.92 -9.10 -4.49
C LYS A 46 5.50 -8.27 -3.28
N ALA A 47 5.02 -7.06 -3.54
CA ALA A 47 4.35 -6.27 -2.52
C ALA A 47 2.94 -6.81 -2.27
N VAL A 48 2.54 -6.83 -1.00
CA VAL A 48 1.24 -7.23 -0.49
C VAL A 48 0.80 -6.13 0.47
N LEU A 49 -0.35 -5.52 0.20
CA LEU A 49 -0.98 -4.59 1.12
C LEU A 49 -1.88 -5.38 2.06
N ILE A 50 -1.76 -5.11 3.36
CA ILE A 50 -2.59 -5.68 4.41
C ILE A 50 -3.45 -4.57 5.04
N ASP A 51 -4.46 -4.98 5.82
CA ASP A 51 -5.31 -4.08 6.63
C ASP A 51 -6.35 -3.26 5.86
N PHE A 52 -7.17 -3.92 5.05
CA PHE A 52 -8.21 -3.27 4.23
C PHE A 52 -9.39 -2.69 5.03
N GLU A 53 -9.33 -2.63 6.36
CA GLU A 53 -10.43 -2.15 7.21
C GLU A 53 -10.80 -0.69 6.92
N SER A 54 -9.81 0.15 6.59
CA SER A 54 -10.01 1.55 6.20
C SER A 54 -10.18 1.72 4.68
N THR A 55 -10.54 0.67 3.94
CA THR A 55 -10.72 0.77 2.48
C THR A 55 -12.05 1.41 2.14
N LEU A 56 -12.00 2.43 1.30
CA LEU A 56 -13.15 3.17 0.82
C LEU A 56 -13.29 3.00 -0.69
N VAL A 57 -14.53 2.87 -1.16
CA VAL A 57 -14.84 2.98 -2.59
C VAL A 57 -14.58 4.43 -3.00
N CYS A 58 -13.82 4.63 -4.08
CA CYS A 58 -13.38 5.96 -4.46
C CYS A 58 -13.38 6.10 -5.98
N ASP A 59 -13.88 7.23 -6.46
CA ASP A 59 -13.92 7.56 -7.88
C ASP A 59 -12.50 7.68 -8.48
N THR A 60 -12.41 7.38 -9.78
CA THR A 60 -11.15 7.29 -10.54
C THR A 60 -10.24 8.53 -10.40
N ASN A 61 -10.82 9.72 -10.18
CA ASN A 61 -10.07 10.97 -10.05
C ASN A 61 -9.25 11.02 -8.74
N THR A 62 -9.83 10.59 -7.62
CA THR A 62 -9.19 10.60 -6.30
C THR A 62 -8.11 9.51 -6.17
N LEU A 63 -8.14 8.51 -7.06
CA LEU A 63 -7.17 7.42 -7.11
C LEU A 63 -5.83 7.82 -7.74
N LEU A 64 -5.81 8.82 -8.62
CA LEU A 64 -4.57 9.35 -9.21
C LEU A 64 -3.66 9.96 -8.16
N GLN A 65 -4.23 10.72 -7.23
CA GLN A 65 -3.49 11.40 -6.17
C GLN A 65 -2.81 10.42 -5.19
N GLY A 66 -3.36 9.21 -5.03
CA GLY A 66 -2.81 8.18 -4.14
C GLY A 66 -1.48 7.59 -4.57
N LEU A 67 -1.12 7.65 -5.86
CA LEU A 67 0.15 7.14 -6.37
C LEU A 67 1.32 8.07 -6.12
N GLU A 68 1.11 9.38 -6.32
CA GLU A 68 2.14 10.39 -6.05
C GLU A 68 2.44 10.47 -4.55
N ASP A 69 1.41 10.28 -3.73
CA ASP A 69 1.50 10.23 -2.27
C ASP A 69 2.18 8.94 -1.76
N LEU A 70 2.18 7.83 -2.51
CA LEU A 70 2.74 6.55 -2.05
C LEU A 70 4.22 6.65 -1.67
N ARG A 71 5.02 7.37 -2.46
CA ARG A 71 6.44 7.59 -2.14
C ARG A 71 6.58 8.38 -0.83
N SER A 72 5.78 9.43 -0.67
CA SER A 72 5.74 10.23 0.56
C SER A 72 5.33 9.36 1.75
N ARG A 73 4.33 8.49 1.62
CA ARG A 73 3.84 7.59 2.68
C ARG A 73 4.81 6.47 3.04
N LEU A 74 5.59 5.98 2.07
CA LEU A 74 6.66 5.01 2.34
C LEU A 74 7.86 5.65 3.03
N GLN A 75 8.13 6.92 2.74
CA GLN A 75 9.18 7.72 3.39
C GLN A 75 8.73 8.25 4.76
N ASN A 76 7.44 8.54 4.92
CA ASN A 76 6.84 9.03 6.15
C ASN A 76 6.54 7.85 7.07
N SER A 77 7.61 7.24 7.61
CA SER A 77 7.52 6.27 8.69
C SER A 77 7.23 6.92 10.05
N SER A 78 6.88 8.22 10.07
CA SER A 78 6.46 8.87 11.31
C SER A 78 5.05 8.42 11.60
N GLY A 79 4.96 7.35 12.39
CA GLY A 79 3.75 6.95 13.08
C GLY A 79 3.09 8.18 13.69
N ARG A 80 1.96 8.58 13.13
CA ARG A 80 1.01 9.40 13.85
C ARG A 80 -0.03 8.42 14.35
N GLY A 81 0.07 8.13 15.65
CA GLY A 81 -1.08 7.65 16.41
C GLY A 81 -2.17 8.71 16.48
#